data_AF-A0A8J7XT36-F1
#
_entry.id   AF-A0A8J7XT36-F1
#
_cell.length_a   1.000
_cell.length_b   1.000
_cell.length_c   1.000
_cell.angle_alpha   90.00
_cell.angle_beta   90.00
_cell.angle_gamma   90.00
#
_symmetry.space_group_name_H-M   'P 1'
#
loop_
_entity.id
_entity.type
_entity.pdbx_description
1 polymer ?
#
loop_
_entity_poly.entity_id
_entity_poly.type
_entity_poly.pdbx_seq_one_letter_code
_entity_poly.pdbx_strand_id
1 'polypeptide(L)' 'CIIYLAKFDTRNVLLVWGYGWRGTYAGSLFLEDPSNWEAYRNAHLLLLRWKDTNRDGFVQLEEVTVEQCA' A
#
# COMPACT_ATOMS: atom_id res chain seq x y z
N CYS A 1 -5.51 -3.55 1.89
CA CYS A 1 -5.43 -2.70 0.68
C CYS A 1 -4.57 -3.43 -0.33
N ILE A 2 -4.96 -3.45 -1.60
CA ILE A 2 -4.19 -4.02 -2.69
C ILE A 2 -3.51 -2.86 -3.41
N ILE A 3 -2.19 -2.94 -3.57
CA ILE A 3 -1.44 -2.10 -4.49
C ILE A 3 -0.92 -3.00 -5.60
N TYR A 4 -1.19 -2.64 -6.84
CA TYR A 4 -0.67 -3.33 -8.01
C TYR A 4 0.00 -2.33 -8.94
N LEU A 5 1.23 -2.64 -9.33
CA LEU A 5 2.02 -1.84 -10.26
C LEU A 5 2.59 -2.74 -11.35
N ALA A 6 2.24 -2.45 -12.59
CA ALA A 6 2.76 -3.17 -13.75
C ALA A 6 2.92 -2.25 -14.95
N LYS A 7 3.59 -2.76 -15.97
CA LYS A 7 3.68 -2.14 -17.28
C LYS A 7 2.81 -2.93 -18.26
N PHE A 8 1.89 -2.23 -18.92
CA PHE A 8 1.11 -2.78 -20.01
C PHE A 8 1.51 -2.05 -21.30
N ASP A 9 2.22 -2.76 -22.18
CA ASP A 9 2.89 -2.20 -23.36
C ASP A 9 3.81 -1.02 -23.00
N THR A 10 3.45 0.21 -23.37
CA THR A 10 4.23 1.43 -23.13
C THR A 10 3.77 2.19 -21.89
N ARG A 11 2.70 1.74 -21.21
CA ARG A 11 2.06 2.46 -20.10
C ARG A 11 2.33 1.79 -18.77
N ASN A 12 2.63 2.60 -17.75
CA ASN A 12 2.60 2.14 -16.36
C ASN A 12 1.16 2.18 -15.84
N VAL A 13 0.73 1.11 -15.20
CA VAL A 13 -0.59 0.96 -14.61
C VAL A 13 -0.42 0.78 -13.11
N LEU A 14 -1.00 1.70 -12.35
CA LEU A 14 -1.07 1.66 -10.89
C LEU A 14 -2.53 1.49 -10.47
N LEU A 15 -2.79 0.48 -9.65
CA LEU A 15 -4.06 0.29 -8.95
C LEU A 15 -3.80 0.34 -7.45
N VAL A 16 -4.57 1.17 -6.75
CA VAL A 16 -4.62 1.22 -5.30
C VAL A 16 -6.07 1.02 -4.89
N TRP A 17 -6.36 -0.05 -4.16
CA TRP A 17 -7.72 -0.39 -3.78
C TRP A 17 -7.79 -0.94 -2.36
N GLY A 18 -8.47 -0.23 -1.48
CA GLY A 18 -8.71 -0.67 -0.11
C GLY A 18 -10.19 -0.82 0.22
N TYR A 19 -10.46 -1.58 1.29
CA TYR A 19 -11.78 -1.66 1.87
C TYR A 19 -12.11 -0.35 2.59
N GLY A 20 -13.12 0.37 2.09
CA GLY A 20 -13.49 1.70 2.56
C GLY A 20 -12.40 2.75 2.36
N TRP A 21 -12.66 3.97 2.83
CA TRP A 21 -11.74 5.09 2.65
C TRP A 21 -10.39 4.87 3.36
N ARG A 22 -10.40 4.24 4.54
CA ARG A 22 -9.21 3.96 5.36
C ARG A 22 -8.21 3.07 4.62
N GLY A 23 -8.69 2.02 3.96
CA GLY A 23 -7.83 1.11 3.22
C GLY A 23 -7.18 1.79 2.02
N THR A 24 -7.94 2.56 1.25
CA THR A 24 -7.39 3.27 0.09
C THR A 24 -6.40 4.34 0.54
N TYR A 25 -6.73 5.09 1.59
CA TYR A 25 -5.85 6.11 2.16
C TYR A 25 -4.54 5.53 2.71
N ALA A 26 -4.58 4.37 3.38
CA ALA A 26 -3.37 3.66 3.81
C ALA A 26 -2.46 3.29 2.63
N GLY A 27 -3.05 2.87 1.49
CA GLY A 27 -2.28 2.59 0.28
C GLY A 27 -1.67 3.84 -0.35
N SER A 28 -2.39 4.96 -0.33
CA SER A 28 -1.88 6.25 -0.80
C SER A 28 -0.73 6.77 0.07
N LEU A 29 -0.87 6.74 1.39
CA LEU A 29 0.18 7.12 2.34
C LEU A 29 1.44 6.25 2.16
N PHE A 30 1.26 4.94 1.99
CA PHE A 30 2.37 4.03 1.74
C PHE A 30 3.16 4.39 0.46
N LEU A 31 2.45 4.80 -0.60
CA LEU A 31 3.06 5.22 -1.87
C LEU A 31 3.62 6.65 -1.85
N GLU A 32 3.24 7.48 -0.88
CA GLU A 32 3.79 8.83 -0.72
C GLU A 32 5.27 8.79 -0.33
N ASP A 33 5.70 7.77 0.42
CA ASP A 33 7.09 7.59 0.83
C ASP A 33 7.94 6.90 -0.25
N PRO A 34 8.94 7.58 -0.85
CA PRO A 34 9.82 6.99 -1.85
C PRO A 34 10.68 5.82 -1.32
N SER A 35 10.90 5.73 -0.01
CA SER A 35 11.65 4.62 0.58
C SER A 35 10.95 3.28 0.35
N ASN A 36 9.61 3.28 0.34
CA ASN A 36 8.80 2.09 0.02
C ASN A 36 8.94 1.69 -1.46
N TRP A 37 9.20 2.63 -2.37
CA TRP A 37 9.37 2.29 -3.79
C TRP A 37 10.64 1.48 -3.99
N GLU A 38 11.73 1.87 -3.34
CA GLU A 38 12.99 1.12 -3.42
C GLU A 38 12.90 -0.21 -2.67
N ALA A 39 12.26 -0.24 -1.50
CA ALA A 39 12.07 -1.47 -0.73
C ALA A 39 11.29 -2.54 -1.52
N TYR A 40 10.30 -2.12 -2.33
CA TYR A 40 9.41 -3.01 -3.06
C TYR A 40 9.53 -2.90 -4.59
N ARG A 41 10.66 -2.41 -5.11
CA ARG A 41 10.89 -2.15 -6.55
C ARG A 41 10.68 -3.36 -7.48
N ASN A 42 10.82 -4.57 -6.94
CA ASN A 42 10.67 -5.83 -7.67
C ASN A 42 9.29 -6.50 -7.44
N ALA A 43 8.40 -5.87 -6.67
CA ALA A 43 7.07 -6.39 -6.38
C ALA A 43 6.03 -5.76 -7.30
N HIS A 44 5.25 -6.60 -7.99
CA HIS A 44 4.12 -6.15 -8.81
C HIS A 44 2.81 -6.06 -8.04
N LEU A 45 2.71 -6.76 -6.91
CA LEU A 45 1.53 -6.83 -6.06
C LEU A 45 1.96 -6.74 -4.61
N LEU A 46 1.38 -5.80 -3.87
CA LEU A 46 1.49 -5.69 -2.42
C LEU A 46 0.10 -5.81 -1.81
N LEU A 47 0.00 -6.61 -0.76
CA LEU A 47 -1.17 -6.64 0.11
C LEU A 47 -0.80 -5.91 1.40
N LEU A 48 -1.45 -4.77 1.64
CA LEU A 48 -1.25 -3.97 2.84
C LEU A 48 -2.32 -4.26 3.88
N ARG A 49 -1.91 -4.29 5.15
CA ARG A 49 -2.78 -4.30 6.32
C ARG A 49 -2.54 -3.02 7.12
N TRP A 50 -3.62 -2.30 7.38
CA TRP A 50 -3.65 -1.26 8.40
C TRP A 50 -4.39 -1.80 9.62
N LYS A 51 -3.85 -1.55 10.80
CA LYS A 51 -4.49 -1.86 12.07
C LYS A 51 -4.31 -0.66 13.00
N ASP A 52 -5.42 -0.07 13.41
CA ASP A 52 -5.46 0.97 14.43
C ASP A 52 -4.94 0.40 15.77
N THR A 53 -3.68 0.69 16.09
CA THR A 53 -2.98 0.19 17.28
C THR A 53 -3.16 1.13 18.47
N ASN A 54 -3.26 2.43 18.22
CA ASN A 54 -3.39 3.46 19.24
C ASN A 54 -4.86 3.83 19.55
N ARG A 55 -5.81 3.34 18.75
CA ARG A 55 -7.28 3.51 18.85
C ARG A 55 -7.76 4.94 18.60
N ASP A 56 -7.04 5.72 17.80
CA ASP A 56 -7.42 7.09 17.45
C ASP A 56 -8.32 7.16 16.20
N GLY A 57 -8.46 6.05 15.45
CA GLY A 57 -9.28 5.94 14.25
C GLY A 57 -8.68 6.60 13.00
N PHE A 58 -7.45 7.09 13.09
CA PHE A 58 -6.69 7.68 11.99
C PHE A 58 -5.74 6.66 11.37
N VAL A 59 -5.39 6.89 10.11
CA VAL A 59 -4.42 6.05 9.41
C VAL A 59 -3.05 6.70 9.54
N GLN A 60 -2.11 5.97 10.11
CA GLN A 60 -0.72 6.37 10.29
C GLN A 60 0.19 5.36 9.61
N LEU A 61 1.27 5.82 8.97
CA LEU A 61 2.13 4.96 8.15
C LEU A 61 2.78 3.85 9.00
N GLU A 62 3.09 4.15 10.25
CA GLU A 62 3.67 3.23 11.24
C GLU A 62 2.74 2.05 11.57
N GLU A 63 1.44 2.20 11.30
CA GLU A 63 0.42 1.18 11.50
C GLU A 63 0.09 0.39 10.22
N VAL A 64 0.74 0.74 9.10
CA VAL A 64 0.59 0.06 7.82
C VAL A 64 1.73 -0.94 7.65
N THR A 65 1.36 -2.18 7.34
CA THR A 65 2.31 -3.28 7.14
C THR A 65 2.05 -3.98 5.81
N VAL A 66 3.12 -4.45 5.16
CA VAL A 66 3.03 -5.32 3.99
C VAL A 66 2.90 -6.76 4.46
N GLU A 67 1.89 -7.47 3.99
CA GLU A 67 1.70 -8.89 4.26
C GLU A 67 2.85 -9.71 3.67
N GLN A 68 3.34 -10.68 4.44
CA GLN A 68 4.35 -11.63 4.00
C GLN A 68 3.70 -13.01 3.83
N CYS A 69 4.03 -13.71 2.74
CA CYS A 69 3.72 -15.14 2.64
C CYS A 69 4.60 -15.89 3.65
N ALA A 70 3.97 -16.74 4.46
CA ALA A 70 4.64 -17.65 5.38
C ALA A 70 5.38 -18.78 4.65
#